data_AF-A0A1V9E441-F1
#
_entry.id   AF-A0A1V9E441-F1
#
_cell.length_a   1.000
_cell.length_b   1.000
_cell.length_c   1.000
_cell.angle_alpha   90.00
_cell.angle_beta   90.00
_cell.angle_gamma   90.00
#
_symmetry.space_group_name_H-M   'P 1'
#
loop_
_entity.id
_entity.type
_entity.pdbx_description
1 polymer ?
#
loop_
_entity_poly.entity_id
_entity_poly.type
_entity_poly.pdbx_seq_one_letter_code
_entity_poly.pdbx_strand_id
1 'polypeptide(L)'
;MGTRLSSVRNDLAGNKHDKVFSTLLEITRHDTELQNQLLVLMARYKEIKKLELIGAISSGDSFMHRANLNMSVLTLISLIEEQYPNQETGGVFISYSRADAATANLIKKHLTANNIDVVIDEDNLIGGRDIAAFIRESIRKTGVTLSVISKKSLLSPWGAMETLTTFQQEKITNSHRFIGCYVEKDFFNHSFTDDAITTINEELSQLSEYKRKRIGEGLSTRDLDNEFIRWSELKQNIDEIIRRLRENLCIDVHESVLEANLPKIIQAIRNTKE
;
A
#
# COMPACT_ATOMS: atom_id res chain seq x y z
N MET A 1 1.12 -5.47 -11.40
CA MET A 1 0.33 -4.59 -12.29
C MET A 1 0.59 -4.81 -13.80
N GLY A 2 1.85 -4.91 -14.24
CA GLY A 2 2.17 -4.84 -15.68
C GLY A 2 1.74 -6.02 -16.52
N THR A 3 1.81 -7.22 -15.96
CA THR A 3 1.27 -8.43 -16.57
C THR A 3 -0.25 -8.39 -16.71
N ARG A 4 -0.96 -7.78 -15.74
CA ARG A 4 -2.43 -7.63 -15.79
C ARG A 4 -2.86 -6.59 -16.82
N LEU A 5 -2.25 -5.41 -16.85
CA LEU A 5 -2.57 -4.38 -17.85
C LEU A 5 -2.13 -4.78 -19.27
N SER A 6 -1.04 -5.56 -19.40
CA SER A 6 -0.68 -6.19 -20.68
C SER A 6 -1.72 -7.21 -21.13
N SER A 7 -2.26 -8.03 -20.22
CA SER A 7 -3.40 -8.92 -20.52
C SER A 7 -4.64 -8.13 -20.94
N VAL A 8 -4.94 -6.99 -20.29
CA VAL A 8 -6.06 -6.12 -20.66
C VAL A 8 -5.89 -5.59 -22.09
N ARG A 9 -4.68 -5.16 -22.48
CA ARG A 9 -4.41 -4.72 -23.87
C ARG A 9 -4.61 -5.84 -24.88
N ASN A 10 -4.15 -7.05 -24.55
CA ASN A 10 -4.34 -8.23 -25.41
C ASN A 10 -5.82 -8.60 -25.55
N ASP A 11 -6.58 -8.55 -24.44
CA ASP A 11 -8.02 -8.79 -24.45
C ASP A 11 -8.78 -7.69 -25.20
N LEU A 12 -8.35 -6.43 -25.11
CA LEU A 12 -8.90 -5.31 -25.87
C LEU A 12 -8.65 -5.45 -27.38
N ALA A 13 -7.43 -5.82 -27.77
CA ALA A 13 -7.09 -6.13 -29.17
C ALA A 13 -7.91 -7.33 -29.70
N GLY A 14 -8.23 -8.29 -28.82
CA GLY A 14 -9.12 -9.41 -29.11
C GLY A 14 -10.62 -9.11 -29.05
N ASN A 15 -11.02 -7.83 -28.90
CA ASN A 15 -12.43 -7.40 -28.75
C ASN A 15 -13.18 -8.07 -27.58
N LYS A 16 -12.48 -8.43 -26.51
CA LYS A 16 -13.06 -9.04 -25.29
C LYS A 16 -13.42 -7.97 -24.25
N HIS A 17 -14.19 -6.96 -24.66
CA HIS A 17 -14.50 -5.80 -23.84
C HIS A 17 -15.14 -6.13 -22.48
N ASP A 18 -16.01 -7.14 -22.41
CA ASP A 18 -16.62 -7.55 -21.13
C ASP A 18 -15.55 -8.00 -20.12
N LYS A 19 -14.54 -8.75 -20.58
CA LYS A 19 -13.40 -9.18 -19.76
C LYS A 19 -12.47 -8.01 -19.40
N VAL A 20 -12.22 -7.11 -20.36
CA VAL A 20 -11.46 -5.88 -20.14
C VAL A 20 -12.09 -5.06 -19.01
N PHE A 21 -13.40 -4.81 -19.07
CA PHE A 21 -14.09 -4.01 -18.06
C PHE A 21 -14.13 -4.69 -16.70
N SER A 22 -14.32 -6.00 -16.62
CA SER A 22 -14.24 -6.71 -15.33
C SER A 22 -12.86 -6.59 -14.69
N THR A 23 -11.79 -6.75 -15.48
CA THR A 23 -10.42 -6.64 -14.96
C THR A 23 -10.08 -5.21 -14.56
N LEU A 24 -10.51 -4.21 -15.34
CA LEU A 24 -10.31 -2.80 -14.99
C LEU A 24 -11.11 -2.41 -13.74
N LEU A 25 -12.33 -2.92 -13.56
CA LEU A 25 -13.13 -2.67 -12.35
C LEU A 25 -12.45 -3.18 -11.09
N GLU A 26 -11.80 -4.34 -11.17
CA GLU A 26 -10.98 -4.85 -10.07
C GLU A 26 -9.79 -3.94 -9.79
N ILE A 27 -9.11 -3.46 -10.83
CA ILE A 27 -7.94 -2.59 -10.72
C ILE A 27 -8.31 -1.22 -10.11
N THR A 28 -9.43 -0.63 -10.54
CA THR A 28 -9.84 0.73 -10.12
C THR A 28 -10.76 0.73 -8.90
N ARG A 29 -11.01 -0.41 -8.24
CA ARG A 29 -12.02 -0.55 -7.17
C ARG A 29 -11.86 0.44 -6.00
N HIS A 30 -10.64 0.93 -5.78
CA HIS A 30 -10.28 1.82 -4.67
C HIS A 30 -9.96 3.25 -5.10
N ASP A 31 -10.08 3.56 -6.40
CA ASP A 31 -9.93 4.89 -6.92
C ASP A 31 -11.27 5.35 -7.51
N THR A 32 -11.99 6.15 -6.74
CA THR A 32 -13.33 6.64 -7.10
C THR A 32 -13.34 7.38 -8.44
N GLU A 33 -12.27 8.13 -8.75
CA GLU A 33 -12.20 8.92 -9.97
C GLU A 33 -11.98 8.03 -11.19
N LEU A 34 -11.00 7.12 -11.13
CA LEU A 34 -10.76 6.14 -12.19
C LEU A 34 -11.96 5.20 -12.37
N GLN A 35 -12.63 4.82 -11.28
CA GLN A 35 -13.83 3.99 -11.32
C GLN A 35 -14.98 4.70 -12.02
N ASN A 36 -15.19 6.00 -11.75
CA ASN A 36 -16.21 6.80 -12.43
C ASN A 36 -15.94 6.90 -13.93
N GLN A 37 -14.69 7.18 -14.32
CA GLN A 37 -14.28 7.21 -15.72
C GLN A 37 -14.52 5.84 -16.40
N LEU A 38 -14.20 4.74 -15.72
CA LEU A 38 -14.45 3.39 -16.22
C LEU A 38 -15.95 3.10 -16.41
N LEU A 39 -16.80 3.50 -15.47
CA LEU A 39 -18.25 3.31 -15.55
C LEU A 39 -18.85 4.03 -16.77
N VAL A 40 -18.36 5.23 -17.09
CA VAL A 40 -18.77 5.96 -18.30
C VAL A 40 -18.41 5.17 -19.56
N LEU A 41 -17.19 4.63 -19.63
CA LEU A 41 -16.76 3.81 -20.78
C LEU A 41 -17.58 2.51 -20.91
N MET A 42 -17.93 1.87 -19.79
CA MET A 42 -18.80 0.70 -19.76
C MET A 42 -20.21 1.00 -20.27
N ALA A 43 -20.77 2.15 -19.89
CA ALA A 43 -22.08 2.58 -20.36
C ALA A 43 -22.08 2.79 -21.88
N ARG A 44 -21.06 3.48 -22.42
CA ARG A 44 -20.88 3.69 -23.87
C ARG A 44 -20.75 2.37 -24.63
N TYR A 45 -20.01 1.40 -24.09
CA TYR A 45 -19.90 0.07 -24.70
C TYR A 45 -21.26 -0.65 -24.78
N LYS A 46 -22.05 -0.63 -23.70
CA LYS A 46 -23.40 -1.23 -23.69
C LYS A 46 -24.33 -0.57 -24.70
N GLU A 47 -24.22 0.75 -24.84
CA GLU A 47 -24.99 1.51 -25.84
C GLU A 47 -24.63 1.10 -27.27
N ILE A 48 -23.33 1.01 -27.59
CA ILE A 48 -22.85 0.56 -28.91
C ILE A 48 -23.39 -0.84 -29.21
N LYS A 49 -23.25 -1.80 -28.27
CA LYS A 49 -23.79 -3.16 -28.41
C LYS A 49 -25.30 -3.16 -28.68
N LYS A 50 -26.05 -2.30 -28.00
CA LYS A 50 -27.50 -2.18 -28.19
C LYS A 50 -27.84 -1.65 -29.58
N LEU A 51 -27.17 -0.60 -30.04
CA LEU A 51 -27.40 0.01 -31.36
C LEU A 51 -27.07 -0.96 -32.50
N GLU A 52 -26.00 -1.74 -32.36
CA GLU A 52 -25.66 -2.82 -33.30
C GLU A 52 -26.74 -3.90 -33.35
N LEU A 53 -27.19 -4.36 -32.18
CA LEU A 53 -28.18 -5.43 -32.07
C LEU A 53 -29.51 -5.07 -32.73
N ILE A 54 -29.94 -3.82 -32.59
CA ILE A 54 -31.20 -3.33 -33.19
C ILE A 54 -31.01 -2.84 -34.64
N GLY A 55 -29.79 -2.92 -35.19
CA GLY A 55 -29.48 -2.46 -36.54
C GLY A 55 -29.58 -0.94 -36.73
N ALA A 56 -29.51 -0.15 -35.65
CA ALA A 56 -29.61 1.31 -35.71
C ALA A 56 -28.33 1.99 -36.22
N ILE A 57 -27.21 1.27 -36.28
CA ILE A 57 -25.95 1.74 -36.84
C ILE A 57 -25.40 0.73 -37.85
N SER A 58 -24.71 1.23 -38.87
CA SER A 58 -24.06 0.37 -39.87
C SER A 58 -22.85 -0.35 -39.27
N SER A 59 -22.37 -1.40 -39.95
CA SER A 59 -21.14 -2.10 -39.57
C SER A 59 -19.91 -1.19 -39.60
N GLY A 60 -19.86 -0.23 -40.52
CA GLY A 60 -18.79 0.77 -40.59
C GLY A 60 -18.83 1.75 -39.41
N ASP A 61 -20.02 2.23 -39.05
CA ASP A 61 -20.19 3.13 -37.91
C ASP A 61 -19.88 2.44 -36.58
N SER A 62 -20.36 1.20 -36.43
CA SER A 62 -20.04 0.31 -35.31
C SER A 62 -18.52 0.17 -35.11
N PHE A 63 -17.78 -0.07 -36.19
CA PHE A 63 -16.32 -0.16 -36.14
C PHE A 63 -15.69 1.14 -35.62
N MET A 64 -16.12 2.29 -36.13
CA MET A 64 -15.62 3.60 -35.70
C MET A 64 -15.93 3.89 -34.22
N HIS A 65 -17.14 3.57 -33.77
CA HIS A 65 -17.53 3.73 -32.37
C HIS A 65 -16.69 2.84 -31.44
N ARG A 66 -16.44 1.59 -31.83
CA ARG A 66 -15.56 0.68 -31.07
C ARG A 66 -14.11 1.13 -31.07
N ALA A 67 -13.59 1.66 -32.18
CA ALA A 67 -12.23 2.20 -32.25
C ALA A 67 -12.05 3.39 -31.29
N ASN A 68 -13.02 4.33 -31.27
CA ASN A 68 -13.02 5.46 -30.34
C ASN A 68 -13.12 5.03 -28.87
N LEU A 69 -13.94 4.02 -28.59
CA LEU A 69 -14.01 3.40 -27.26
C LEU A 69 -12.65 2.79 -26.87
N ASN A 70 -12.03 2.02 -27.76
CA ASN A 70 -10.73 1.38 -27.51
C ASN A 70 -9.65 2.42 -27.20
N MET A 71 -9.60 3.52 -27.94
CA MET A 71 -8.67 4.62 -27.67
C MET A 71 -8.90 5.23 -26.28
N SER A 72 -10.17 5.44 -25.90
CA SER A 72 -10.50 5.98 -24.58
C SER A 72 -10.10 5.01 -23.45
N VAL A 73 -10.29 3.70 -23.66
CA VAL A 73 -9.84 2.66 -22.73
C VAL A 73 -8.31 2.64 -22.63
N LEU A 74 -7.58 2.78 -23.75
CA LEU A 74 -6.11 2.87 -23.74
C LEU A 74 -5.60 4.11 -23.01
N THR A 75 -6.28 5.25 -23.16
CA THR A 75 -5.97 6.46 -22.37
C THR A 75 -6.16 6.20 -20.88
N LEU A 76 -7.28 5.58 -20.48
CA LEU A 76 -7.51 5.23 -19.08
C LEU A 76 -6.44 4.25 -18.55
N ILE A 77 -6.06 3.25 -19.34
CA ILE A 77 -4.95 2.33 -19.00
C ILE A 77 -3.65 3.12 -18.80
N SER A 78 -3.36 4.11 -19.65
CA SER A 78 -2.15 4.92 -19.53
C SER A 78 -2.16 5.79 -18.26
N LEU A 79 -3.31 6.37 -17.91
CA LEU A 79 -3.50 7.10 -16.65
C LEU A 79 -3.29 6.17 -15.44
N ILE A 80 -3.86 4.96 -15.50
CA ILE A 80 -3.65 3.93 -14.48
C ILE A 80 -2.16 3.60 -14.36
N GLU A 81 -1.42 3.47 -15.46
CA GLU A 81 0.03 3.20 -15.42
C GLU A 81 0.86 4.39 -14.92
N GLU A 82 0.46 5.61 -15.23
CA GLU A 82 1.13 6.80 -14.70
C GLU A 82 0.94 6.92 -13.19
N GLN A 83 -0.27 6.63 -12.72
CA GLN A 83 -0.61 6.64 -11.31
C GLN A 83 -0.04 5.42 -10.55
N TYR A 84 0.10 4.28 -11.24
CA TYR A 84 0.58 3.02 -10.70
C TYR A 84 1.62 2.36 -11.64
N PRO A 85 2.84 2.94 -11.75
CA PRO A 85 3.84 2.47 -12.69
C PRO A 85 4.22 1.01 -12.45
N ASN A 86 4.35 0.27 -13.55
CA ASN A 86 4.85 -1.10 -13.53
C ASN A 86 6.28 -1.12 -13.01
N GLN A 87 6.46 -1.68 -11.82
CA GLN A 87 7.77 -1.85 -11.23
C GLN A 87 8.49 -3.05 -11.84
N GLU A 88 9.69 -2.80 -12.39
CA GLU A 88 10.75 -3.80 -12.34
C GLU A 88 11.05 -4.08 -10.85
N THR A 89 10.90 -5.33 -10.46
CA THR A 89 11.20 -5.84 -9.13
C THR A 89 12.67 -5.63 -8.81
N GLY A 90 13.00 -4.75 -7.86
CA GLY A 90 14.39 -4.53 -7.48
C GLY A 90 14.53 -3.68 -6.23
N GLY A 91 14.00 -4.14 -5.10
CA GLY A 91 14.33 -3.50 -3.83
C GLY A 91 13.38 -3.82 -2.69
N VAL A 92 13.90 -3.65 -1.48
CA VAL A 92 13.18 -3.83 -0.22
C VAL A 92 13.16 -2.50 0.52
N PHE A 93 11.97 -2.02 0.87
CA PHE A 93 11.81 -0.94 1.82
C PHE A 93 11.75 -1.53 3.24
N ILE A 94 12.62 -1.09 4.15
CA ILE A 94 12.59 -1.50 5.56
C ILE A 94 11.87 -0.43 6.38
N SER A 95 10.70 -0.80 6.90
CA SER A 95 9.92 -0.05 7.88
C SER A 95 10.30 -0.49 9.29
N TYR A 96 10.61 0.45 10.19
CA TYR A 96 11.05 0.14 11.55
C TYR A 96 10.80 1.31 12.50
N SER A 97 10.71 1.05 13.81
CA SER A 97 10.77 2.12 14.81
C SER A 97 12.22 2.51 15.09
N ARG A 98 12.48 3.77 15.48
CA ARG A 98 13.83 4.20 15.89
C ARG A 98 14.45 3.34 17.00
N ALA A 99 13.62 2.72 17.84
CA ALA A 99 14.11 1.83 18.89
C ALA A 99 14.66 0.49 18.34
N ASP A 100 14.26 0.13 17.12
CA ASP A 100 14.63 -1.12 16.45
C ASP A 100 15.70 -0.89 15.36
N ALA A 101 16.35 0.28 15.37
CA ALA A 101 17.33 0.70 14.36
C ALA A 101 18.50 -0.28 14.21
N ALA A 102 18.99 -0.83 15.32
CA ALA A 102 20.08 -1.80 15.30
C ALA A 102 19.69 -3.06 14.51
N THR A 103 18.50 -3.60 14.76
CA THR A 103 17.96 -4.76 14.05
C THR A 103 17.75 -4.45 12.57
N ALA A 104 17.13 -3.32 12.25
CA ALA A 104 16.88 -2.90 10.88
C ALA A 104 18.17 -2.73 10.07
N ASN A 105 19.21 -2.14 10.67
CA ASN A 105 20.52 -1.97 10.06
C ASN A 105 21.26 -3.29 9.85
N LEU A 106 21.11 -4.26 10.76
CA LEU A 106 21.68 -5.60 10.56
C LEU A 106 21.00 -6.32 9.39
N ILE A 107 19.67 -6.25 9.30
CA ILE A 107 18.90 -6.79 8.18
C ILE A 107 19.36 -6.13 6.88
N LYS A 108 19.44 -4.80 6.82
CA LYS A 108 19.95 -4.05 5.66
C LYS A 108 21.32 -4.53 5.22
N LYS A 109 22.27 -4.64 6.15
CA LYS A 109 23.64 -5.11 5.87
C LYS A 109 23.61 -6.51 5.24
N HIS A 110 22.79 -7.40 5.78
CA HIS A 110 22.68 -8.77 5.28
C HIS A 110 22.00 -8.87 3.90
N LEU A 111 20.96 -8.07 3.67
CA LEU A 111 20.29 -7.98 2.36
C LEU A 111 21.22 -7.40 1.29
N THR A 112 21.94 -6.31 1.62
CA THR A 112 22.89 -5.66 0.71
C THR A 112 24.04 -6.61 0.35
N ALA A 113 24.57 -7.37 1.32
CA ALA A 113 25.58 -8.40 1.08
C ALA A 113 25.10 -9.53 0.15
N ASN A 114 23.78 -9.65 -0.04
CA ASN A 114 23.13 -10.63 -0.93
C ASN A 114 22.61 -10.00 -2.24
N ASN A 115 23.11 -8.81 -2.61
CA ASN A 115 22.73 -8.07 -3.82
C ASN A 115 21.23 -7.74 -3.88
N ILE A 116 20.63 -7.41 -2.74
CA ILE A 116 19.26 -6.90 -2.67
C ILE A 116 19.34 -5.41 -2.36
N ASP A 117 18.77 -4.58 -3.23
CA ASP A 117 18.68 -3.14 -3.00
C ASP A 117 17.77 -2.84 -1.80
N VAL A 118 18.23 -1.99 -0.89
CA VAL A 118 17.50 -1.67 0.34
C VAL A 118 17.30 -0.17 0.48
N VAL A 119 16.06 0.23 0.75
CA VAL A 119 15.67 1.58 1.13
C VAL A 119 15.36 1.59 2.62
N ILE A 120 16.07 2.42 3.40
CA ILE A 120 15.81 2.66 4.83
C ILE A 120 15.90 4.16 5.14
N ASP A 121 15.23 4.57 6.21
CA ASP A 121 15.00 5.96 6.62
C ASP A 121 16.27 6.74 7.01
N GLU A 122 17.29 6.06 7.54
CA GLU A 122 18.52 6.69 8.06
C GLU A 122 19.37 7.43 7.00
N ASP A 123 19.31 7.02 5.73
CA ASP A 123 20.18 7.61 4.69
C ASP A 123 19.47 8.68 3.84
N ASN A 124 18.14 8.81 3.90
CA ASN A 124 17.35 9.54 2.87
C ASN A 124 16.35 10.58 3.40
N LEU A 125 16.16 10.70 4.72
CA LEU A 125 15.44 11.82 5.31
C LEU A 125 16.38 13.01 5.50
N ILE A 126 16.67 13.70 4.40
CA ILE A 126 17.21 15.06 4.46
C ILE A 126 16.22 15.91 5.28
N GLY A 127 16.73 16.69 6.24
CA GLY A 127 15.89 17.57 7.06
C GLY A 127 14.95 18.43 6.21
N GLY A 128 13.65 18.36 6.48
CA GLY A 128 12.60 19.10 5.75
C GLY A 128 11.74 18.27 4.79
N ARG A 129 12.00 16.96 4.62
CA ARG A 129 11.13 16.09 3.79
C ARG A 129 9.87 15.64 4.57
N ASP A 130 8.74 15.57 3.86
CA ASP A 130 7.51 14.97 4.38
C ASP A 130 7.67 13.44 4.50
N ILE A 131 7.63 12.95 5.74
CA ILE A 131 7.75 11.52 6.10
C ILE A 131 6.68 10.70 5.39
N ALA A 132 5.43 11.18 5.29
CA ALA A 132 4.35 10.47 4.63
C ALA A 132 4.58 10.35 3.12
N ALA A 133 5.11 11.39 2.50
CA ALA A 133 5.47 11.37 1.08
C ALA A 133 6.62 10.39 0.84
N PHE A 134 7.64 10.40 1.70
CA PHE A 134 8.78 9.48 1.61
C PHE A 134 8.37 8.01 1.73
N ILE A 135 7.52 7.66 2.71
CA ILE A 135 7.01 6.30 2.88
C ILE A 135 6.27 5.84 1.63
N ARG A 136 5.33 6.67 1.13
CA ARG A 136 4.57 6.36 -0.09
C ARG A 136 5.48 6.22 -1.31
N GLU A 137 6.52 7.04 -1.41
CA GLU A 137 7.50 6.95 -2.49
C GLU A 137 8.37 5.69 -2.39
N SER A 138 8.75 5.29 -1.18
CA SER A 138 9.58 4.10 -0.92
C SER A 138 8.81 2.81 -1.18
N ILE A 139 7.56 2.71 -0.71
CA ILE A 139 6.62 1.64 -1.07
C ILE A 139 6.36 1.69 -2.60
N ARG A 140 6.21 2.90 -3.14
CA ARG A 140 6.29 3.30 -4.56
C ARG A 140 7.33 2.50 -5.36
N LYS A 141 8.57 2.61 -4.88
CA LYS A 141 9.80 2.29 -5.60
C LYS A 141 10.31 0.87 -5.38
N THR A 142 9.80 0.17 -4.37
CA THR A 142 10.28 -1.16 -3.97
C THR A 142 9.21 -2.21 -4.23
N GLY A 143 9.59 -3.47 -4.43
CA GLY A 143 8.63 -4.57 -4.62
C GLY A 143 8.23 -5.26 -3.31
N VAL A 144 8.95 -4.98 -2.23
CA VAL A 144 8.74 -5.59 -0.91
C VAL A 144 8.86 -4.52 0.16
N THR A 145 7.87 -4.45 1.06
CA THR A 145 8.04 -3.81 2.37
C THR A 145 8.36 -4.90 3.39
N LEU A 146 9.52 -4.77 4.03
CA LEU A 146 9.88 -5.53 5.22
C LEU A 146 9.62 -4.65 6.43
N SER A 147 8.69 -5.06 7.30
CA SER A 147 8.36 -4.32 8.51
C SER A 147 8.98 -4.99 9.74
N VAL A 148 9.77 -4.23 10.50
CA VAL A 148 10.29 -4.62 11.81
C VAL A 148 9.23 -4.28 12.87
N ILE A 149 8.59 -5.33 13.37
CA ILE A 149 7.41 -5.28 14.22
C ILE A 149 7.83 -5.37 15.68
N SER A 150 7.52 -4.32 16.42
CA SER A 150 7.63 -4.20 17.87
C SER A 150 6.36 -3.54 18.40
N LYS A 151 6.10 -3.63 19.69
CA LYS A 151 5.09 -2.83 20.39
C LYS A 151 5.29 -1.34 20.08
N LYS A 152 6.54 -0.88 20.01
CA LYS A 152 6.87 0.52 19.67
C LYS A 152 6.53 0.88 18.23
N SER A 153 6.76 -0.01 17.26
CA SER A 153 6.37 0.26 15.87
C SER A 153 4.86 0.19 15.67
N LEU A 154 4.17 -0.71 16.36
CA LEU A 154 2.71 -0.86 16.33
C LEU A 154 1.97 0.28 17.02
N LEU A 155 2.56 0.86 18.07
CA LEU A 155 2.04 2.05 18.78
C LEU A 155 2.58 3.37 18.21
N SER A 156 3.18 3.33 17.01
CA SER A 156 3.60 4.52 16.29
C SER A 156 2.58 4.84 15.19
N PRO A 157 1.95 6.03 15.18
CA PRO A 157 1.06 6.41 14.09
C PRO A 157 1.73 6.37 12.71
N TRP A 158 3.05 6.60 12.65
CA TRP A 158 3.82 6.47 11.41
C TRP A 158 3.98 5.01 10.97
N GLY A 159 4.33 4.10 11.88
CA GLY A 159 4.44 2.66 11.59
C GLY A 159 3.10 2.04 11.15
N ALA A 160 2.00 2.51 11.73
CA ALA A 160 0.65 2.14 11.32
C ALA A 160 0.35 2.59 9.89
N MET A 161 0.67 3.84 9.55
CA MET A 161 0.48 4.38 8.20
C MET A 161 1.30 3.62 7.15
N GLU A 162 2.55 3.25 7.45
CA GLU A 162 3.40 2.40 6.59
C GLU A 162 2.77 1.04 6.33
N THR A 163 2.28 0.40 7.39
CA THR A 163 1.66 -0.91 7.34
C THR A 163 0.38 -0.88 6.51
N LEU A 164 -0.49 0.11 6.74
CA LEU A 164 -1.72 0.29 5.98
C LEU A 164 -1.47 0.62 4.52
N THR A 165 -0.52 1.51 4.23
CA THR A 165 -0.15 1.86 2.86
C THR A 165 0.37 0.63 2.12
N THR A 166 1.20 -0.19 2.77
CA THR A 166 1.69 -1.42 2.16
C THR A 166 0.55 -2.42 1.92
N PHE A 167 -0.36 -2.58 2.88
CA PHE A 167 -1.51 -3.47 2.74
C PHE A 167 -2.43 -3.05 1.59
N GLN A 168 -2.61 -1.76 1.39
CA GLN A 168 -3.34 -1.22 0.25
C GLN A 168 -2.58 -1.52 -1.06
N GLN A 169 -1.27 -1.27 -1.11
CA GLN A 169 -0.45 -1.50 -2.30
C GLN A 169 -0.40 -2.99 -2.71
N GLU A 170 -0.31 -3.89 -1.75
CA GLU A 170 -0.38 -5.35 -1.96
C GLU A 170 -1.72 -5.74 -2.60
N LYS A 171 -2.84 -5.26 -2.04
CA LYS A 171 -4.20 -5.51 -2.56
C LYS A 171 -4.41 -4.96 -3.98
N ILE A 172 -3.82 -3.81 -4.31
CA ILE A 172 -4.02 -3.12 -5.59
C ILE A 172 -3.14 -3.72 -6.69
N THR A 173 -1.86 -3.96 -6.41
CA THR A 173 -0.88 -4.24 -7.46
C THR A 173 -0.64 -5.73 -7.69
N ASN A 174 -0.95 -6.58 -6.70
CA ASN A 174 -0.53 -8.00 -6.60
C ASN A 174 0.98 -8.21 -6.86
N SER A 175 1.78 -7.15 -6.88
CA SER A 175 3.22 -7.18 -7.16
C SER A 175 4.05 -6.62 -6.01
N HIS A 176 3.40 -5.98 -5.03
CA HIS A 176 4.03 -5.52 -3.81
C HIS A 176 3.75 -6.50 -2.66
N ARG A 177 4.77 -6.91 -1.91
CA ARG A 177 4.63 -7.86 -0.81
C ARG A 177 4.94 -7.22 0.53
N PHE A 178 4.20 -7.64 1.56
CA PHE A 178 4.52 -7.32 2.95
C PHE A 178 5.21 -8.53 3.61
N ILE A 179 6.34 -8.31 4.27
CA ILE A 179 7.03 -9.31 5.09
C ILE A 179 7.13 -8.76 6.51
N GLY A 180 6.42 -9.37 7.45
CA GLY A 180 6.52 -9.03 8.87
C GLY A 180 7.70 -9.73 9.53
N CYS A 181 8.56 -8.97 10.19
CA CYS A 181 9.68 -9.47 10.99
C CYS A 181 9.52 -8.95 12.43
N TYR A 182 9.28 -9.82 13.41
CA TYR A 182 9.03 -9.36 14.79
C TYR A 182 10.25 -9.46 15.70
N VAL A 183 10.49 -8.43 16.51
CA VAL A 183 11.54 -8.40 17.55
C VAL A 183 11.01 -8.79 18.93
N GLU A 184 9.68 -8.81 19.11
CA GLU A 184 9.00 -9.24 20.32
C GLU A 184 7.66 -9.93 20.01
N LYS A 185 7.17 -10.75 20.94
CA LYS A 185 5.96 -11.57 20.73
C LYS A 185 4.69 -10.93 21.27
N ASP A 186 4.77 -9.72 21.82
CA ASP A 186 3.67 -9.05 22.52
C ASP A 186 2.38 -9.01 21.70
N PHE A 187 2.47 -8.75 20.40
CA PHE A 187 1.30 -8.63 19.52
C PHE A 187 0.57 -9.96 19.26
N PHE A 188 1.17 -11.11 19.59
CA PHE A 188 0.49 -12.40 19.57
C PHE A 188 -0.43 -12.61 20.78
N ASN A 189 -0.26 -11.83 21.86
CA ASN A 189 -1.11 -11.92 23.04
C ASN A 189 -2.52 -11.38 22.76
N HIS A 190 -3.55 -12.10 23.20
CA HIS A 190 -4.94 -11.71 22.95
C HIS A 190 -5.27 -10.31 23.49
N SER A 191 -4.68 -9.92 24.63
CA SER A 191 -4.88 -8.60 25.26
C SER A 191 -4.20 -7.45 24.51
N PHE A 192 -3.27 -7.72 23.58
CA PHE A 192 -2.45 -6.67 22.98
C PHE A 192 -3.29 -5.56 22.34
N THR A 193 -4.37 -5.92 21.65
CA THR A 193 -5.24 -4.94 20.99
C THR A 193 -5.93 -4.04 22.02
N ASP A 194 -6.40 -4.60 23.14
CA ASP A 194 -7.04 -3.85 24.22
C ASP A 194 -6.03 -2.94 24.93
N ASP A 195 -4.83 -3.46 25.20
CA ASP A 195 -3.71 -2.71 25.78
C ASP A 195 -3.30 -1.55 24.86
N ALA A 196 -3.21 -1.81 23.55
CA ALA A 196 -2.88 -0.81 22.54
C ALA A 196 -3.94 0.29 22.45
N ILE A 197 -5.22 -0.08 22.41
CA ILE A 197 -6.33 0.88 22.40
C ILE A 197 -6.31 1.75 23.66
N THR A 198 -5.98 1.17 24.82
CA THR A 198 -5.83 1.91 26.07
C THR A 198 -4.74 2.97 25.95
N THR A 199 -3.54 2.58 25.52
CA THR A 199 -2.43 3.53 25.29
C THR A 199 -2.79 4.61 24.26
N ILE A 200 -3.43 4.25 23.15
CA ILE A 200 -3.86 5.22 22.13
C ILE A 200 -4.88 6.22 22.70
N ASN A 201 -5.81 5.77 23.54
CA ASN A 201 -6.78 6.66 24.18
C ASN A 201 -6.14 7.62 25.18
N GLU A 202 -5.11 7.17 25.91
CA GLU A 202 -4.34 8.02 26.82
C GLU A 202 -3.64 9.15 26.04
N GLU A 203 -2.97 8.83 24.93
CA GLU A 203 -2.31 9.81 24.04
C GLU A 203 -3.31 10.81 23.44
N LEU A 204 -4.45 10.32 22.93
CA LEU A 204 -5.53 11.18 22.43
C LEU A 204 -6.10 12.12 23.51
N SER A 205 -6.16 11.65 24.75
CA SER A 205 -6.64 12.45 25.89
C SER A 205 -5.63 13.55 26.24
N GLN A 206 -4.34 13.22 26.31
CA GLN A 206 -3.27 14.20 26.54
C GLN A 206 -3.22 15.27 25.44
N LEU A 207 -3.32 14.87 24.16
CA LEU A 207 -3.40 15.82 23.04
C LEU A 207 -4.61 16.74 23.14
N SER A 208 -5.76 16.21 23.57
CA SER A 208 -6.98 17.00 23.78
C SER A 208 -6.83 18.03 24.90
N GLU A 209 -6.13 17.68 25.98
CA GLU A 209 -5.80 18.60 27.07
C GLU A 209 -4.85 19.70 26.61
N TYR A 210 -3.78 19.36 25.89
CA TYR A 210 -2.85 20.35 25.33
C TYR A 210 -3.56 21.31 24.36
N LYS A 211 -4.44 20.79 23.50
CA LYS A 211 -5.26 21.62 22.59
C LYS A 211 -6.12 22.59 23.37
N ARG A 212 -6.82 22.12 24.41
CA ARG A 212 -7.67 22.97 25.25
C ARG A 212 -6.88 24.10 25.92
N LYS A 213 -5.69 23.78 26.45
CA LYS A 213 -4.79 24.77 27.04
C LYS A 213 -4.38 25.84 26.02
N ARG A 214 -3.93 25.43 24.83
CA ARG A 214 -3.52 26.38 23.77
C ARG A 214 -4.66 27.27 23.28
N ILE A 215 -5.86 26.71 23.14
CA ILE A 215 -7.05 27.50 22.79
C ILE A 215 -7.34 28.56 23.86
N GLY A 216 -7.23 28.20 25.15
CA GLY A 216 -7.37 29.15 26.26
C GLY A 216 -6.34 30.28 26.26
N GLU A 217 -5.16 30.02 25.70
CA GLU A 217 -4.06 30.99 25.52
C GLU A 217 -4.14 31.74 24.17
N GLY A 218 -5.14 31.46 23.32
CA GLY A 218 -5.29 32.06 21.99
C GLY A 218 -4.22 31.59 20.97
N LEU A 219 -3.59 30.45 21.22
CA LEU A 219 -2.54 29.88 20.37
C LEU A 219 -3.09 28.90 19.32
N SER A 220 -2.31 28.68 18.26
CA SER A 220 -2.66 27.69 17.22
C SER A 220 -2.51 26.25 17.70
N THR A 221 -3.38 25.37 17.20
CA THR A 221 -3.40 23.92 17.49
C THR A 221 -3.08 23.04 16.29
N ARG A 222 -2.71 23.61 15.13
CA ARG A 222 -2.61 22.87 13.86
C ARG A 222 -1.68 21.65 13.93
N ASP A 223 -0.55 21.77 14.62
CA ASP A 223 0.38 20.67 14.88
C ASP A 223 -0.28 19.54 15.68
N LEU A 224 -1.00 19.89 16.75
CA LEU A 224 -1.73 18.94 17.60
C LEU A 224 -2.93 18.33 16.87
N ASP A 225 -3.59 19.08 15.97
CA ASP A 225 -4.68 18.58 15.14
C ASP A 225 -4.19 17.49 14.19
N ASN A 226 -3.05 17.74 13.51
CA ASN A 226 -2.44 16.75 12.63
C ASN A 226 -2.01 15.49 13.40
N GLU A 227 -1.46 15.66 14.60
CA GLU A 227 -1.07 14.53 15.43
C GLU A 227 -2.28 13.73 15.93
N PHE A 228 -3.33 14.42 16.37
CA PHE A 228 -4.59 13.80 16.79
C PHE A 228 -5.23 12.97 15.68
N ILE A 229 -5.23 13.48 14.44
CA ILE A 229 -5.73 12.75 13.26
C ILE A 229 -4.97 11.42 13.11
N ARG A 230 -3.63 11.46 13.14
CA ARG A 230 -2.81 10.24 13.00
C ARG A 230 -3.08 9.21 14.09
N TRP A 231 -3.23 9.64 15.34
CA TRP A 231 -3.58 8.73 16.45
C TRP A 231 -5.00 8.16 16.30
N SER A 232 -5.95 8.96 15.84
CA SER A 232 -7.31 8.50 15.57
C SER A 232 -7.35 7.47 14.44
N GLU A 233 -6.58 7.69 13.38
CA GLU A 233 -6.42 6.72 12.29
C GLU A 233 -5.79 5.42 12.78
N LEU A 234 -4.72 5.48 13.59
CA LEU A 234 -4.15 4.29 14.20
C LEU A 234 -5.20 3.53 15.05
N LYS A 235 -5.97 4.24 15.89
CA LYS A 235 -7.05 3.63 16.68
C LYS A 235 -8.07 2.87 15.83
N GLN A 236 -8.45 3.44 14.68
CA GLN A 236 -9.46 2.87 13.78
C GLN A 236 -8.96 1.64 13.01
N ASN A 237 -7.65 1.43 12.94
CA ASN A 237 -7.05 0.42 12.07
C ASN A 237 -6.17 -0.59 12.81
N ILE A 238 -5.88 -0.39 14.10
CA ILE A 238 -4.97 -1.25 14.86
C ILE A 238 -5.47 -2.70 14.91
N ASP A 239 -6.77 -2.92 15.01
CA ASP A 239 -7.39 -4.25 14.99
C ASP A 239 -7.11 -4.98 13.67
N GLU A 240 -7.29 -4.33 12.53
CA GLU A 240 -7.02 -4.88 11.21
C GLU A 240 -5.52 -5.14 11.01
N ILE A 241 -4.66 -4.25 11.51
CA ILE A 241 -3.21 -4.43 11.48
C ILE A 241 -2.83 -5.71 12.24
N ILE A 242 -3.27 -5.83 13.50
CA ILE A 242 -2.95 -6.99 14.34
C ILE A 242 -3.54 -8.27 13.75
N ARG A 243 -4.78 -8.23 13.25
CA ARG A 243 -5.41 -9.37 12.58
C ARG A 243 -4.55 -9.85 11.41
N ARG A 244 -4.13 -8.95 10.51
CA ARG A 244 -3.27 -9.34 9.38
C ARG A 244 -1.92 -9.86 9.83
N LEU A 245 -1.29 -9.27 10.84
CA LEU A 245 -0.02 -9.77 11.35
C LEU A 245 -0.12 -11.17 11.99
N ARG A 246 -1.25 -11.50 12.61
CA ARG A 246 -1.50 -12.84 13.18
C ARG A 246 -1.85 -13.88 12.13
N GLU A 247 -2.55 -13.47 11.07
CA GLU A 247 -2.95 -14.36 9.97
C GLU A 247 -1.82 -14.63 8.98
N ASN A 248 -0.78 -13.78 8.94
CA ASN A 248 0.37 -13.95 8.05
C ASN A 248 1.60 -14.46 8.81
N LEU A 249 2.37 -15.34 8.16
CA LEU A 249 3.62 -15.85 8.74
C LEU A 249 4.63 -14.69 8.90
N CYS A 250 4.94 -14.35 10.15
CA CYS A 250 6.00 -13.40 10.48
C CYS A 250 7.30 -14.13 10.81
N ILE A 251 8.44 -13.51 10.48
CA ILE A 251 9.78 -14.06 10.74
C ILE A 251 10.28 -13.54 12.08
N ASP A 252 10.76 -14.44 12.93
CA ASP A 252 11.35 -14.08 14.22
C ASP A 252 12.72 -13.42 14.02
N VAL A 253 12.87 -12.17 14.44
CA VAL A 253 14.13 -11.40 14.37
C VAL A 253 14.57 -10.91 15.75
N HIS A 254 14.15 -11.60 16.83
CA HIS A 254 14.74 -11.38 18.15
C HIS A 254 16.25 -11.57 18.10
N GLU A 255 16.99 -10.78 18.89
CA GLU A 255 18.46 -10.73 18.89
C GLU A 255 19.11 -12.13 18.98
N SER A 256 18.56 -13.02 19.81
CA SER A 256 19.09 -14.37 20.04
C SER A 256 18.96 -15.33 18.85
N VAL A 257 18.05 -15.06 17.90
CA VAL A 257 17.76 -15.93 16.75
C VAL A 257 17.89 -15.22 15.40
N LEU A 258 18.24 -13.93 15.42
CA LEU A 258 18.30 -13.06 14.25
C LEU A 258 19.19 -13.65 13.15
N GLU A 259 20.44 -13.97 13.46
CA GLU A 259 21.39 -14.50 12.46
C GLU A 259 20.88 -15.80 11.81
N ALA A 260 20.25 -16.68 12.58
CA ALA A 260 19.70 -17.93 12.09
C ALA A 260 18.47 -17.73 11.18
N ASN A 261 17.75 -16.62 11.34
CA ASN A 261 16.54 -16.31 10.57
C ASN A 261 16.76 -15.35 9.40
N LEU A 262 17.91 -14.66 9.33
CA LEU A 262 18.28 -13.81 8.19
C LEU A 262 18.17 -14.52 6.81
N PRO A 263 18.58 -15.80 6.65
CA PRO A 263 18.39 -16.53 5.39
C PRO A 263 16.92 -16.70 5.00
N LYS A 264 16.01 -16.83 5.98
CA LYS A 264 14.57 -16.95 5.74
C LYS A 264 13.98 -15.66 5.17
N ILE A 265 14.50 -14.51 5.59
CA ILE A 265 14.11 -13.21 5.05
C ILE A 265 14.48 -13.12 3.56
N ILE A 266 15.70 -13.50 3.20
CA ILE A 266 16.16 -13.54 1.80
C ILE A 266 15.29 -14.49 0.97
N GLN A 267 15.00 -15.67 1.50
CA GLN A 267 14.13 -16.63 0.85
C GLN A 267 12.72 -16.06 0.64
N ALA A 268 12.15 -15.40 1.65
CA ALA A 268 10.82 -14.78 1.55
C ALA A 268 10.77 -13.67 0.48
N ILE A 269 11.85 -12.90 0.33
CA ILE A 269 11.99 -11.87 -0.73
C ILE A 269 12.15 -12.52 -2.12
N ARG A 270 12.96 -13.58 -2.23
CA ARG A 270 13.30 -14.23 -3.51
C ARG A 270 12.26 -15.24 -4.01
N ASN A 271 11.41 -15.80 -3.16
CA ASN A 271 10.31 -16.70 -3.52
C ASN A 271 9.16 -15.93 -4.22
N THR A 272 9.49 -15.10 -5.20
CA THR A 272 8.58 -14.28 -6.02
C THR A 272 8.12 -15.01 -7.28
N LYS A 273 8.44 -16.30 -7.45
CA LYS A 273 8.09 -17.13 -8.61
C LYS A 273 7.47 -18.47 -8.20
N GLU A 274 6.24 -18.46 -7.71
CA GLU A 274 5.30 -19.58 -7.88
C GLU A 274 3.92 -19.03 -8.23
#